data_AF-A0A1F0NLG6-F1
#
_entry.id   AF-A0A1F0NLG6-F1
#
_cell.length_a   1.000
_cell.length_b   1.000
_cell.length_c   1.000
_cell.angle_alpha   90.00
_cell.angle_beta   90.00
_cell.angle_gamma   90.00
#
_symmetry.space_group_name_H-M   'P 1'
#
loop_
_entity.id
_entity.type
_entity.pdbx_description
1 polymer ?
#
loop_
_entity_poly.entity_id
_entity_poly.type
_entity_poly.pdbx_seq_one_letter_code
_entity_poly.pdbx_strand_id
1 'polypeptide(L)'
;MKKVQLYLSNVEIRDDALVSKLQGFLMSQISEDFVDFLHEQETNPYSLNLLSTREGTIWTVNLLTQEAEEKILPQLLDLEEIQLDTYSGAISVKRIEIQTLSQETLLEIFREDDPSPIAHIHFYTPTTFKRQGQFVLFPDTRLIFQSLMQKYSRLVEGESEIDEETLQFLTDHSWISSYQLKSHYFPIHGRKHPAFRGKITIRIQGASSLKAYAHMLLRFGEFSGVGTKCSLGMGGMKIEERKA
;
A
#
# COMPACT_ATOMS: atom_id res chain seq x y z
N MET A 1 7.89 4.07 10.22
CA MET A 1 7.69 3.26 9.01
C MET A 1 8.71 3.68 7.96
N LYS A 2 9.18 2.74 7.14
CA LYS A 2 10.10 3.01 6.03
C LYS A 2 9.52 2.57 4.71
N LYS A 3 9.81 3.33 3.66
CA LYS A 3 9.51 3.00 2.26
C LYS A 3 10.83 2.87 1.55
N VAL A 4 11.18 1.63 1.19
CA VAL A 4 12.40 1.28 0.48
C VAL A 4 12.05 1.11 -0.99
N GLN A 5 12.62 1.95 -1.85
CA GLN A 5 12.39 1.92 -3.29
C GLN A 5 13.65 1.47 -3.99
N LEU A 6 13.61 0.26 -4.57
CA LEU A 6 14.67 -0.30 -5.39
C LEU A 6 14.35 0.00 -6.85
N TYR A 7 15.25 0.71 -7.51
CA TYR A 7 15.12 1.07 -8.92
C TYR A 7 15.85 0.03 -9.76
N LEU A 8 15.07 -0.83 -10.38
CA LEU A 8 15.54 -1.99 -11.11
C LEU A 8 15.79 -1.64 -12.59
N SER A 9 16.60 -2.46 -13.26
CA SER A 9 16.65 -2.52 -14.72
C SER A 9 15.27 -2.83 -15.31
N ASN A 10 15.11 -2.60 -16.62
CA ASN A 10 13.88 -2.98 -17.30
C ASN A 10 13.78 -4.49 -17.34
N VAL A 11 12.62 -5.01 -16.96
CA VAL A 11 12.33 -6.45 -16.93
C VAL A 11 11.17 -6.71 -17.86
N GLU A 12 11.33 -7.64 -18.80
CA GLU A 12 10.28 -8.04 -19.76
C GLU A 12 9.26 -8.99 -19.13
N ILE A 13 8.84 -8.71 -17.90
CA ILE A 13 7.81 -9.43 -17.15
C ILE A 13 6.74 -8.42 -16.76
N ARG A 14 5.47 -8.76 -16.98
CA ARG A 14 4.35 -7.93 -16.51
C ARG A 14 4.47 -7.65 -15.02
N ASP A 15 4.21 -6.41 -14.62
CA ASP A 15 4.31 -5.97 -13.21
C ASP A 15 3.60 -6.91 -12.23
N ASP A 16 2.39 -7.35 -12.57
CA ASP A 16 1.61 -8.22 -11.70
C ASP A 16 2.28 -9.58 -11.42
N ALA A 17 3.00 -10.11 -12.41
CA ALA A 17 3.74 -11.36 -12.26
C ALA A 17 5.11 -11.12 -11.61
N LEU A 18 5.76 -10.01 -11.94
CA LEU A 18 7.06 -9.67 -11.40
C LEU A 18 7.00 -9.40 -9.90
N VAL A 19 6.01 -8.65 -9.42
CA VAL A 19 5.88 -8.35 -7.98
C VAL A 19 5.66 -9.60 -7.14
N SER A 20 4.96 -10.61 -7.66
CA SER A 20 4.81 -11.90 -6.97
C SER A 20 6.12 -12.69 -6.92
N LYS A 21 6.96 -12.62 -7.97
CA LYS A 21 8.29 -13.25 -7.96
C LYS A 21 9.24 -12.54 -7.00
N LEU A 22 9.20 -11.20 -6.98
CA LEU A 22 9.97 -10.38 -6.05
C LEU A 22 9.55 -10.61 -4.59
N GLN A 23 8.27 -10.86 -4.34
CA GLN A 23 7.81 -11.30 -3.02
C GLN A 23 8.42 -12.64 -2.62
N GLY A 24 8.40 -13.63 -3.51
CA GLY A 24 9.03 -14.94 -3.26
C GLY A 24 10.54 -14.81 -3.01
N PHE A 25 11.23 -13.98 -3.79
CA PHE A 25 12.63 -13.62 -3.56
C PHE A 25 12.84 -13.00 -2.18
N LEU A 26 12.02 -12.02 -1.78
CA LEU A 26 12.13 -11.40 -0.46
C LEU A 26 11.97 -12.41 0.68
N MET A 27 11.00 -13.33 0.55
CA MET A 27 10.78 -14.38 1.57
C MET A 27 11.97 -15.33 1.68
N SER A 28 12.72 -15.57 0.59
CA SER A 28 13.92 -16.42 0.64
C SER A 28 15.14 -15.73 1.26
N GLN A 29 15.10 -14.40 1.46
CA GLN A 29 16.18 -13.65 2.11
C GLN A 29 16.01 -13.51 3.62
N ILE A 30 14.84 -13.87 4.18
CA ILE A 30 14.54 -13.76 5.60
C ILE A 30 14.46 -15.15 6.26
N SER A 31 14.59 -15.20 7.59
CA SER A 31 14.53 -16.46 8.34
C SER A 31 13.17 -17.15 8.22
N GLU A 32 13.17 -18.48 8.16
CA GLU A 32 11.96 -19.31 8.11
C GLU A 32 10.98 -18.98 9.26
N ASP A 33 11.47 -18.85 10.49
CA ASP A 33 10.67 -18.45 11.66
C ASP A 33 9.90 -17.13 11.43
N PHE A 34 10.53 -16.17 10.73
CA PHE A 34 9.88 -14.88 10.45
C PHE A 34 8.88 -14.99 9.30
N VAL A 35 9.13 -15.85 8.31
CA VAL A 35 8.16 -16.16 7.25
C VAL A 35 6.91 -16.79 7.84
N ASP A 36 7.05 -17.74 8.77
CA ASP A 36 5.93 -18.38 9.46
C ASP A 36 5.14 -17.36 10.28
N PHE A 37 5.84 -16.50 11.04
CA PHE A 37 5.20 -15.38 11.74
C PHE A 37 4.37 -14.49 10.80
N LEU A 38 4.90 -14.12 9.63
CA LEU A 38 4.21 -13.29 8.63
C LEU A 38 2.94 -13.98 8.08
N HIS A 39 2.97 -15.31 7.92
CA HIS A 39 1.82 -16.08 7.45
C HIS A 39 0.67 -16.16 8.46
N GLU A 40 0.97 -16.03 9.76
CA GLU A 40 -0.03 -16.03 10.83
C GLU A 40 -0.71 -14.65 11.00
N GLN A 41 -0.12 -13.58 10.48
CA GLN A 41 -0.66 -12.23 10.65
C GLN A 41 -1.91 -11.99 9.81
N GLU A 42 -2.97 -11.47 10.45
CA GLU A 42 -4.13 -10.95 9.72
C GLU A 42 -3.75 -9.74 8.86
N THR A 43 -2.88 -8.88 9.40
CA THR A 43 -2.31 -7.71 8.71
C THR A 43 -0.80 -7.81 8.74
N ASN A 44 -0.21 -8.11 7.58
CA ASN A 44 1.24 -8.19 7.45
C ASN A 44 1.90 -6.84 7.81
N PRO A 45 3.04 -6.84 8.52
CA PRO A 45 3.80 -5.64 8.88
C PRO A 45 4.62 -5.06 7.71
N TYR A 46 4.29 -5.43 6.47
CA TYR A 46 4.89 -4.92 5.26
C TYR A 46 3.88 -4.85 4.12
N SER A 47 4.16 -4.01 3.12
CA SER A 47 3.46 -4.03 1.84
C SER A 47 4.45 -3.99 0.69
N LEU A 48 4.03 -4.51 -0.47
CA LEU A 48 4.82 -4.52 -1.69
C LEU A 48 4.05 -3.83 -2.81
N ASN A 49 4.77 -3.08 -3.64
CA ASN A 49 4.23 -2.46 -4.84
C ASN A 49 5.28 -2.46 -5.94
N LEU A 50 4.83 -2.46 -7.18
CA LEU A 50 5.71 -2.41 -8.34
C LEU A 50 5.13 -1.44 -9.36
N LEU A 51 5.98 -0.58 -9.91
CA LEU A 51 5.61 0.39 -10.93
C LEU A 51 6.65 0.40 -12.04
N SER A 52 6.26 -0.10 -13.22
CA SER A 52 7.07 0.08 -14.43
C SER A 52 6.93 1.50 -14.98
N THR A 53 8.06 2.12 -15.26
CA THR A 53 8.18 3.45 -15.86
C THR A 53 8.98 3.36 -17.17
N ARG A 54 9.18 4.48 -17.87
CA ARG A 54 10.05 4.50 -19.05
C ARG A 54 11.53 4.28 -18.72
N GLU A 55 11.96 4.60 -17.51
CA GLU A 55 13.36 4.61 -17.09
C GLU A 55 13.81 3.32 -16.39
N GLY A 56 12.85 2.47 -16.01
CA GLY A 56 13.08 1.32 -15.16
C GLY A 56 11.82 0.85 -14.46
N THR A 57 11.99 -0.20 -13.67
CA THR A 57 10.96 -0.71 -12.77
C THR A 57 11.26 -0.27 -11.35
N ILE A 58 10.28 0.27 -10.63
CA ILE A 58 10.44 0.66 -9.23
C ILE A 58 9.76 -0.40 -8.38
N TRP A 59 10.54 -1.17 -7.63
CA TRP A 59 10.05 -2.08 -6.61
C TRP A 59 10.04 -1.37 -5.26
N THR A 60 8.88 -1.29 -4.64
CA THR A 60 8.69 -0.65 -3.34
C THR A 60 8.37 -1.69 -2.28
N VAL A 61 9.16 -1.68 -1.22
CA VAL A 61 8.96 -2.46 0.00
C VAL A 61 8.69 -1.48 1.14
N ASN A 62 7.47 -1.48 1.66
CA ASN A 62 7.12 -0.67 2.83
C ASN A 62 7.24 -1.53 4.09
N LEU A 63 8.00 -1.05 5.06
CA LEU A 63 8.23 -1.66 6.37
C LEU A 63 7.40 -0.87 7.40
N LEU A 64 6.37 -1.51 7.92
CA LEU A 64 5.28 -0.84 8.65
C LEU A 64 5.46 -0.90 10.16
N THR A 65 6.26 -1.85 10.67
CA THR A 65 6.61 -1.98 12.08
C THR A 65 8.12 -1.97 12.26
N GLN A 66 8.57 -1.75 13.50
CA GLN A 66 10.00 -1.82 13.84
C GLN A 66 10.57 -3.23 13.58
N GLU A 67 9.83 -4.28 13.92
CA GLU A 67 10.26 -5.66 13.68
C GLU A 67 10.46 -5.94 12.19
N ALA A 68 9.53 -5.52 11.33
CA ALA A 68 9.69 -5.65 9.88
C ALA A 68 10.89 -4.86 9.37
N GLU A 69 11.16 -3.68 9.94
CA GLU A 69 12.37 -2.92 9.64
C GLU A 69 13.63 -3.71 9.97
N GLU A 70 13.75 -4.21 11.20
CA GLU A 70 14.92 -4.94 11.69
C GLU A 70 15.19 -6.23 10.90
N LYS A 71 14.14 -6.94 10.49
CA LYS A 71 14.26 -8.23 9.81
C LYS A 71 14.41 -8.13 8.30
N ILE A 72 13.77 -7.15 7.66
CA ILE A 72 13.69 -7.06 6.19
C ILE A 72 14.69 -6.04 5.63
N LEU A 73 14.85 -4.87 6.27
CA LEU A 73 15.69 -3.80 5.73
C LEU A 73 17.14 -4.24 5.42
N PRO A 74 17.84 -5.00 6.30
CA PRO A 74 19.21 -5.43 6.03
C PRO A 74 19.35 -6.27 4.75
N GLN A 75 18.30 -7.00 4.36
CA GLN A 75 18.30 -7.83 3.15
C GLN A 75 18.18 -7.01 1.85
N LEU A 76 17.88 -5.72 1.97
CA LEU A 76 17.64 -4.83 0.83
C LEU A 76 18.76 -3.80 0.60
N LEU A 77 19.48 -3.39 1.66
CA LEU A 77 20.38 -2.22 1.63
C LEU A 77 21.55 -2.35 0.65
N ASP A 78 22.11 -3.55 0.52
CA ASP A 78 23.29 -3.82 -0.31
C ASP A 78 22.95 -4.71 -1.52
N LEU A 79 21.68 -4.75 -1.89
CA LEU A 79 21.20 -5.59 -2.98
C LEU A 79 21.63 -4.98 -4.32
N GLU A 80 22.57 -5.61 -5.01
CA GLU A 80 23.06 -5.16 -6.33
C GLU A 80 22.34 -5.87 -7.48
N GLU A 81 21.97 -7.14 -7.30
CA GLU A 81 21.28 -7.96 -8.30
C GLU A 81 20.23 -8.86 -7.66
N ILE A 82 19.15 -9.11 -8.41
CA ILE A 82 18.09 -10.05 -8.05
C ILE A 82 18.06 -11.16 -9.10
N GLN A 83 18.22 -12.40 -8.63
CA GLN A 83 18.05 -13.61 -9.43
C GLN A 83 16.70 -14.22 -9.12
N LEU A 84 15.90 -14.52 -10.15
CA LEU A 84 14.60 -15.17 -9.99
C LEU A 84 14.64 -16.54 -10.69
N ASP A 85 14.21 -17.61 -10.02
CA ASP A 85 14.28 -19.01 -10.53
C ASP A 85 13.65 -19.23 -11.91
N THR A 86 12.70 -18.37 -12.27
CA THR A 86 11.88 -18.46 -13.49
C THR A 86 12.22 -17.38 -14.51
N TYR A 87 13.31 -16.64 -14.31
CA TYR A 87 13.82 -15.62 -15.21
C TYR A 87 15.31 -15.85 -15.41
N SER A 88 15.74 -16.07 -16.65
CA SER A 88 17.12 -16.44 -16.97
C SER A 88 18.13 -15.28 -16.85
N GLY A 89 17.67 -14.04 -16.61
CA GLY A 89 18.51 -12.86 -16.48
C GLY A 89 18.67 -12.40 -15.04
N ALA A 90 19.75 -11.64 -14.79
CA ALA A 90 19.90 -10.87 -13.56
C ALA A 90 19.09 -9.57 -13.66
N ILE A 91 18.36 -9.22 -12.60
CA ILE A 91 17.73 -7.90 -12.48
C ILE A 91 18.65 -7.01 -11.66
N SER A 92 19.36 -6.10 -12.31
CA SER A 92 20.27 -5.17 -11.63
C SER A 92 19.50 -4.11 -10.84
N VAL A 93 19.92 -3.86 -9.61
CA VAL A 93 19.46 -2.77 -8.76
C VAL A 93 20.35 -1.56 -9.01
N LYS A 94 19.79 -0.53 -9.65
CA LYS A 94 20.55 0.67 -10.05
C LYS A 94 20.77 1.64 -8.89
N ARG A 95 19.78 1.74 -8.01
CA ARG A 95 19.78 2.64 -6.85
C ARG A 95 18.69 2.23 -5.87
N ILE A 96 18.90 2.59 -4.60
CA ILE A 96 17.96 2.37 -3.51
C ILE A 96 17.66 3.74 -2.88
N GLU A 97 16.38 4.06 -2.73
CA GLU A 97 15.93 5.22 -1.96
C GLU A 97 15.16 4.76 -0.73
N ILE A 98 15.32 5.48 0.38
CA ILE A 98 14.59 5.22 1.61
C ILE A 98 13.90 6.50 2.04
N GLN A 99 12.59 6.41 2.23
CA GLN A 99 11.76 7.45 2.81
C GLN A 99 11.22 6.98 4.15
N THR A 100 11.09 7.90 5.10
CA THR A 100 10.55 7.60 6.43
C THR A 100 9.24 8.33 6.63
N LEU A 101 8.28 7.63 7.22
CA LEU A 101 7.07 8.20 7.79
C LEU A 101 7.05 7.87 9.27
N SER A 102 7.22 8.88 10.11
CA SER A 102 7.17 8.74 11.57
C SER A 102 5.76 8.95 12.10
N GLN A 103 5.52 8.56 13.35
CA GLN A 103 4.24 8.83 14.01
C GLN A 103 4.06 10.34 14.24
N GLU A 104 5.14 11.06 14.52
CA GLU A 104 5.14 12.51 14.67
C GLU A 104 4.66 13.20 13.39
N THR A 105 5.14 12.78 12.21
CA THR A 105 4.66 13.32 10.94
C THR A 105 3.16 13.09 10.75
N LEU A 106 2.64 11.91 11.15
CA LEU A 106 1.20 11.65 11.09
C LEU A 106 0.41 12.52 12.08
N LEU A 107 0.94 12.74 13.29
CA LEU A 107 0.35 13.64 14.28
C LEU A 107 0.36 15.10 13.81
N GLU A 108 1.40 15.54 13.10
CA GLU A 108 1.47 16.86 12.48
C GLU A 108 0.37 17.04 11.42
N ILE A 109 0.16 16.04 10.56
CA ILE A 109 -0.94 16.05 9.58
C ILE A 109 -2.30 16.10 10.28
N PHE A 110 -2.48 15.35 11.37
CA PHE A 110 -3.72 15.36 12.15
C PHE A 110 -4.01 16.70 12.83
N ARG A 111 -2.96 17.48 13.14
CA ARG A 111 -3.06 18.79 13.80
C ARG A 111 -3.16 19.97 12.83
N GLU A 112 -3.28 19.71 11.52
CA GLU A 112 -3.44 20.77 10.53
C GLU A 112 -4.75 21.53 10.75
N ASP A 113 -4.68 22.87 10.84
CA ASP A 113 -5.81 23.73 11.23
C ASP A 113 -6.87 23.90 10.11
N ASP A 114 -6.48 23.78 8.83
CA ASP A 114 -7.39 23.84 7.68
C ASP A 114 -7.02 22.84 6.57
N PRO A 115 -7.19 21.53 6.80
CA PRO A 115 -6.88 20.51 5.81
C PRO A 115 -7.83 20.64 4.61
N SER A 116 -7.28 20.45 3.41
CA SER A 116 -8.06 20.46 2.18
C SER A 116 -9.30 19.56 2.28
N PRO A 117 -10.51 20.01 1.89
CA PRO A 117 -11.69 19.15 1.84
C PRO A 117 -11.67 18.17 0.66
N ILE A 118 -10.59 18.16 -0.14
CA ILE A 118 -10.45 17.35 -1.35
C ILE A 118 -9.16 16.53 -1.26
N ALA A 119 -9.28 15.21 -1.47
CA ALA A 119 -8.16 14.30 -1.63
C ALA A 119 -8.21 13.62 -3.01
N HIS A 120 -7.15 13.78 -3.79
CA HIS A 120 -6.97 13.07 -5.07
C HIS A 120 -6.12 11.83 -4.84
N ILE A 121 -6.66 10.66 -5.16
CA ILE A 121 -6.01 9.38 -4.90
C ILE A 121 -5.78 8.67 -6.22
N HIS A 122 -4.58 8.15 -6.41
CA HIS A 122 -4.22 7.30 -7.53
C HIS A 122 -3.82 5.90 -7.04
N PHE A 123 -4.67 4.92 -7.34
CA PHE A 123 -4.38 3.49 -7.20
C PHE A 123 -3.56 3.02 -8.40
N TYR A 124 -2.24 3.05 -8.26
CA TYR A 124 -1.31 2.73 -9.35
C TYR A 124 -1.08 1.22 -9.51
N THR A 125 -1.35 0.42 -8.47
CA THR A 125 -1.43 -1.06 -8.54
C THR A 125 -2.88 -1.55 -8.38
N PRO A 126 -3.22 -2.79 -8.79
CA PRO A 126 -4.58 -3.29 -8.69
C PRO A 126 -5.06 -3.30 -7.24
N THR A 127 -6.22 -2.72 -7.00
CA THR A 127 -6.81 -2.57 -5.67
C THR A 127 -8.17 -3.25 -5.65
N THR A 128 -8.44 -3.99 -4.57
CA THR A 128 -9.75 -4.59 -4.32
C THR A 128 -9.97 -4.74 -2.82
N PHE A 129 -11.24 -4.85 -2.46
CA PHE A 129 -11.70 -5.11 -1.11
C PHE A 129 -12.46 -6.42 -1.07
N LYS A 130 -12.59 -7.02 0.11
CA LYS A 130 -13.41 -8.21 0.31
C LYS A 130 -14.62 -7.83 1.16
N ARG A 131 -15.83 -8.05 0.64
CA ARG A 131 -17.09 -7.84 1.35
C ARG A 131 -17.95 -9.09 1.21
N GLN A 132 -18.35 -9.68 2.33
CA GLN A 132 -19.18 -10.91 2.36
C GLN A 132 -18.61 -12.03 1.45
N GLY A 133 -17.31 -12.25 1.52
CA GLY A 133 -16.64 -13.30 0.72
C GLY A 133 -16.36 -12.94 -0.74
N GLN A 134 -16.92 -11.84 -1.26
CA GLN A 134 -16.75 -11.41 -2.65
C GLN A 134 -15.76 -10.24 -2.79
N PHE A 135 -15.07 -10.19 -3.92
CA PHE A 135 -14.20 -9.09 -4.27
C PHE A 135 -14.99 -7.91 -4.84
N VAL A 136 -14.61 -6.69 -4.45
CA VAL A 136 -15.27 -5.46 -4.88
C VAL A 136 -14.48 -4.82 -6.03
N LEU A 137 -15.19 -4.50 -7.11
CA LEU A 137 -14.62 -3.90 -8.33
C LEU A 137 -14.65 -2.37 -8.36
N PHE A 138 -15.48 -1.74 -7.54
CA PHE A 138 -15.60 -0.28 -7.47
C PHE A 138 -15.03 0.23 -6.15
N PRO A 139 -14.30 1.36 -6.15
CA PRO A 139 -13.88 2.00 -4.92
C PRO A 139 -15.10 2.50 -4.14
N ASP A 140 -15.01 2.40 -2.82
CA ASP A 140 -16.06 2.73 -1.87
C ASP A 140 -15.37 3.41 -0.67
N THR A 141 -15.88 4.58 -0.25
CA THR A 141 -15.23 5.38 0.80
C THR A 141 -15.19 4.63 2.13
N ARG A 142 -16.25 3.91 2.49
CA ARG A 142 -16.29 3.07 3.68
C ARG A 142 -15.22 1.99 3.63
N LEU A 143 -15.10 1.27 2.52
CA LEU A 143 -14.10 0.20 2.39
C LEU A 143 -12.66 0.73 2.39
N ILE A 144 -12.42 1.91 1.80
CA ILE A 144 -11.12 2.58 1.84
C ILE A 144 -10.76 2.91 3.28
N PHE A 145 -11.62 3.65 4.00
CA PHE A 145 -11.32 4.08 5.35
C PHE A 145 -11.29 2.93 6.35
N GLN A 146 -12.21 1.97 6.23
CA GLN A 146 -12.20 0.75 7.05
C GLN A 146 -10.86 0.02 6.89
N SER A 147 -10.39 -0.16 5.66
CA SER A 147 -9.11 -0.83 5.43
C SER A 147 -7.93 -0.09 6.04
N LEU A 148 -7.91 1.25 5.95
CA LEU A 148 -6.82 2.07 6.49
C LEU A 148 -6.85 2.10 8.02
N MET A 149 -8.03 2.29 8.61
CA MET A 149 -8.23 2.25 10.07
C MET A 149 -7.81 0.90 10.65
N GLN A 150 -8.24 -0.23 10.04
CA GLN A 150 -7.86 -1.56 10.53
C GLN A 150 -6.35 -1.79 10.48
N LYS A 151 -5.69 -1.34 9.41
CA LYS A 151 -4.23 -1.43 9.28
C LYS A 151 -3.52 -0.54 10.30
N TYR A 152 -4.01 0.68 10.49
CA TYR A 152 -3.42 1.64 11.43
C TYR A 152 -3.53 1.13 12.87
N SER A 153 -4.75 0.75 13.28
CA SER A 153 -5.06 0.20 14.60
C SER A 153 -4.16 -0.99 14.94
N ARG A 154 -4.02 -1.95 14.03
CA ARG A 154 -3.21 -3.15 14.28
C ARG A 154 -1.70 -2.91 14.28
N LEU A 155 -1.21 -2.10 13.35
CA LEU A 155 0.23 -1.95 13.12
C LEU A 155 0.86 -0.82 13.93
N VAL A 156 0.07 0.18 14.33
CA VAL A 156 0.55 1.39 15.01
C VAL A 156 0.03 1.45 16.45
N GLU A 157 -1.26 1.19 16.66
CA GLU A 157 -1.90 1.28 17.98
C GLU A 157 -1.81 -0.04 18.77
N GLY A 158 -1.60 -1.16 18.08
CA GLY A 158 -1.59 -2.50 18.68
C GLY A 158 -2.99 -3.00 19.05
N GLU A 159 -4.03 -2.41 18.46
CA GLU A 159 -5.43 -2.74 18.71
C GLU A 159 -5.98 -3.66 17.60
N SER A 160 -6.89 -4.58 17.96
CA SER A 160 -7.44 -5.56 17.01
C SER A 160 -8.66 -5.05 16.24
N GLU A 161 -9.41 -4.13 16.86
CA GLU A 161 -10.68 -3.59 16.39
C GLU A 161 -10.58 -2.09 16.16
N ILE A 162 -11.45 -1.56 15.29
CA ILE A 162 -11.55 -0.13 15.01
C ILE A 162 -12.82 0.42 15.66
N ASP A 163 -12.83 1.71 15.99
CA ASP A 163 -14.07 2.38 16.38
C ASP A 163 -15.00 2.52 15.17
N GLU A 164 -16.09 1.76 15.20
CA GLU A 164 -17.10 1.71 14.15
C GLU A 164 -17.91 3.03 14.06
N GLU A 165 -18.08 3.75 15.17
CA GLU A 165 -18.75 5.06 15.15
C GLU A 165 -17.90 6.08 14.38
N THR A 166 -16.60 6.12 14.62
CA THR A 166 -15.67 6.95 13.84
C THR A 166 -15.66 6.57 12.35
N LEU A 167 -15.63 5.26 12.02
CA LEU A 167 -15.71 4.82 10.62
C LEU A 167 -17.01 5.27 9.95
N GLN A 168 -18.14 5.11 10.64
CA GLN A 168 -19.44 5.51 10.15
C GLN A 168 -19.51 7.02 9.93
N PHE A 169 -19.05 7.81 10.90
CA PHE A 169 -19.01 9.26 10.80
C PHE A 169 -18.13 9.73 9.63
N LEU A 170 -16.95 9.13 9.45
CA LEU A 170 -16.07 9.44 8.32
C LEU A 170 -16.69 9.08 6.97
N THR A 171 -17.42 7.96 6.91
CA THR A 171 -18.12 7.49 5.71
C THR A 171 -19.28 8.43 5.34
N ASP A 172 -20.11 8.82 6.29
CA ASP A 172 -21.29 9.67 6.06
C ASP A 172 -20.92 11.07 5.55
N HIS A 173 -19.68 11.48 5.84
CA HIS A 173 -19.14 12.79 5.51
C HIS A 173 -18.15 12.77 4.35
N SER A 174 -17.95 11.61 3.70
CA SER A 174 -16.98 11.46 2.61
C SER A 174 -17.55 10.74 1.41
N TRP A 175 -17.40 11.33 0.21
CA TRP A 175 -17.90 10.72 -1.02
C TRP A 175 -16.91 10.87 -2.18
N ILE A 176 -16.96 9.91 -3.12
CA ILE A 176 -16.22 10.00 -4.38
C ILE A 176 -16.95 10.97 -5.31
N SER A 177 -16.32 12.11 -5.56
CA SER A 177 -16.87 13.18 -6.42
C SER A 177 -16.47 13.07 -7.89
N SER A 178 -15.38 12.36 -8.20
CA SER A 178 -14.95 12.06 -9.56
C SER A 178 -14.06 10.83 -9.58
N TYR A 179 -14.01 10.14 -10.72
CA TYR A 179 -13.16 8.97 -10.90
C TYR A 179 -12.73 8.80 -12.36
N GLN A 180 -11.59 8.13 -12.54
CA GLN A 180 -11.12 7.60 -13.81
C GLN A 180 -10.54 6.21 -13.54
N LEU A 181 -11.33 5.17 -13.81
CA LEU A 181 -11.02 3.81 -13.39
C LEU A 181 -11.01 2.85 -14.57
N LYS A 182 -10.25 1.77 -14.41
CA LYS A 182 -10.31 0.59 -15.27
C LYS A 182 -10.33 -0.65 -14.41
N SER A 183 -11.04 -1.68 -14.86
CA SER A 183 -10.93 -3.01 -14.27
C SER A 183 -9.54 -3.58 -14.56
N HIS A 184 -9.04 -4.38 -13.62
CA HIS A 184 -7.78 -5.09 -13.74
C HIS A 184 -7.91 -6.42 -13.01
N TYR A 185 -7.35 -7.49 -13.57
CA TYR A 185 -7.34 -8.79 -12.90
C TYR A 185 -5.92 -9.11 -12.44
N PHE A 186 -5.74 -9.30 -11.14
CA PHE A 186 -4.45 -9.62 -10.55
C PHE A 186 -4.29 -11.14 -10.38
N PRO A 187 -3.26 -11.77 -10.96
CA PRO A 187 -3.01 -13.19 -10.84
C PRO A 187 -2.35 -13.52 -9.50
N ILE A 188 -2.95 -14.42 -8.71
CA ILE A 188 -2.36 -14.98 -7.49
C ILE A 188 -2.57 -16.49 -7.52
N HIS A 189 -1.51 -17.27 -7.40
CA HIS A 189 -1.55 -18.76 -7.39
C HIS A 189 -2.46 -19.36 -8.48
N GLY A 190 -2.35 -18.86 -9.71
CA GLY A 190 -3.13 -19.35 -10.86
C GLY A 190 -4.59 -18.86 -10.93
N ARG A 191 -5.08 -18.11 -9.93
CA ARG A 191 -6.43 -17.50 -9.93
C ARG A 191 -6.35 -16.02 -10.25
N LYS A 192 -7.35 -15.51 -10.97
CA LYS A 192 -7.48 -14.09 -11.31
C LYS A 192 -8.42 -13.40 -10.33
N HIS A 193 -7.90 -12.43 -9.58
CA HIS A 193 -8.65 -11.63 -8.62
C HIS A 193 -9.13 -10.34 -9.29
N PRO A 194 -10.46 -10.08 -9.33
CA PRO A 194 -10.98 -8.84 -9.90
C PRO A 194 -10.58 -7.65 -9.01
N ALA A 195 -10.11 -6.59 -9.63
CA ALA A 195 -9.62 -5.38 -8.99
C ALA A 195 -9.84 -4.16 -9.90
N PHE A 196 -9.59 -2.97 -9.37
CA PHE A 196 -9.56 -1.72 -10.14
C PHE A 196 -8.18 -1.07 -10.07
N ARG A 197 -7.88 -0.25 -11.07
CA ARG A 197 -6.77 0.73 -11.06
C ARG A 197 -7.29 2.07 -11.53
N GLY A 198 -6.60 3.14 -11.16
CA GLY A 198 -6.88 4.48 -11.65
C GLY A 198 -7.01 5.50 -10.54
N LYS A 199 -7.78 6.56 -10.79
CA LYS A 199 -7.83 7.73 -9.94
C LYS A 199 -9.24 7.97 -9.41
N ILE A 200 -9.33 8.47 -8.19
CA ILE A 200 -10.56 9.00 -7.61
C ILE A 200 -10.29 10.35 -6.96
N THR A 201 -11.35 11.13 -6.76
CA THR A 201 -11.34 12.31 -5.91
C THR A 201 -12.36 12.12 -4.79
N ILE A 202 -11.89 12.07 -3.55
CA ILE A 202 -12.77 12.05 -2.37
C ILE A 202 -12.97 13.50 -1.91
N ARG A 203 -14.23 13.86 -1.66
CA ARG A 203 -14.60 15.08 -0.94
C ARG A 203 -14.96 14.72 0.49
N ILE A 204 -14.47 15.52 1.44
CA ILE A 204 -14.66 15.34 2.88
C ILE A 204 -15.31 16.62 3.42
N GLN A 205 -16.50 16.48 4.01
CA GLN A 205 -17.26 17.59 4.58
C GLN A 205 -17.35 17.45 6.09
N GLY A 206 -17.02 18.50 6.84
CA GLY A 206 -17.09 18.45 8.31
C GLY A 206 -16.06 19.38 8.94
N ALA A 207 -15.86 19.21 10.25
CA ALA A 207 -14.85 19.94 11.02
C ALA A 207 -13.42 19.64 10.53
N SER A 208 -12.47 20.54 10.80
CA SER A 208 -11.06 20.36 10.42
C SER A 208 -10.48 19.04 10.94
N SER A 209 -10.83 18.63 12.16
CA SER A 209 -10.38 17.35 12.75
C SER A 209 -10.75 16.12 11.92
N LEU A 210 -11.95 16.09 11.32
CA LEU A 210 -12.38 14.98 10.46
C LEU A 210 -11.56 14.93 9.18
N LYS A 211 -11.33 16.09 8.55
CA LYS A 211 -10.52 16.19 7.34
C LYS A 211 -9.07 15.80 7.63
N ALA A 212 -8.52 16.28 8.74
CA ALA A 212 -7.16 15.99 9.17
C ALA A 212 -6.97 14.48 9.42
N TYR A 213 -7.94 13.84 10.07
CA TYR A 213 -7.95 12.40 10.27
C TYR A 213 -7.97 11.62 8.96
N ALA A 214 -8.85 12.02 8.02
CA ALA A 214 -8.91 11.42 6.70
C ALA A 214 -7.57 11.55 5.95
N HIS A 215 -6.93 12.72 5.97
CA HIS A 215 -5.62 12.93 5.35
C HIS A 215 -4.53 12.12 6.02
N MET A 216 -4.51 12.03 7.35
CA MET A 216 -3.58 11.19 8.10
C MET A 216 -3.69 9.72 7.66
N LEU A 217 -4.91 9.17 7.59
CA LEU A 217 -5.15 7.81 7.14
C LEU A 217 -4.71 7.59 5.68
N LEU A 218 -5.01 8.55 4.79
CA LEU A 218 -4.62 8.46 3.39
C LEU A 218 -3.10 8.53 3.20
N ARG A 219 -2.41 9.36 3.98
CA ARG A 219 -0.94 9.47 4.02
C ARG A 219 -0.30 8.18 4.52
N PHE A 220 -0.87 7.58 5.59
CA PHE A 220 -0.51 6.23 6.03
C PHE A 220 -0.74 5.18 4.92
N GLY A 221 -1.84 5.31 4.16
CA GLY A 221 -2.17 4.46 3.02
C GLY A 221 -1.13 4.44 1.90
N GLU A 222 -0.34 5.51 1.73
CA GLU A 222 0.79 5.55 0.78
C GLU A 222 1.94 4.60 1.17
N PHE A 223 1.92 4.08 2.40
CA PHE A 223 2.86 3.09 2.94
C PHE A 223 2.18 1.74 3.16
N SER A 224 1.04 1.69 3.86
CA SER A 224 0.39 0.42 4.21
C SER A 224 -0.27 -0.31 3.03
N GLY A 225 -0.50 0.44 1.94
CA GLY A 225 -1.48 0.08 0.92
C GLY A 225 -2.90 0.04 1.47
N VAL A 226 -3.86 -0.11 0.57
CA VAL A 226 -5.29 -0.13 0.87
C VAL A 226 -5.97 -1.36 0.28
N GLY A 227 -6.94 -1.91 1.01
CA GLY A 227 -7.65 -3.13 0.65
C GLY A 227 -6.88 -4.39 1.00
N THR A 228 -7.04 -5.41 0.16
CA THR A 228 -6.53 -6.76 0.44
C THR A 228 -5.25 -7.08 -0.36
N LYS A 229 -4.46 -8.03 0.15
CA LYS A 229 -3.26 -8.58 -0.53
C LYS A 229 -2.15 -7.54 -0.82
N CYS A 230 -2.01 -6.54 0.05
CA CYS A 230 -0.96 -5.51 -0.07
C CYS A 230 0.46 -6.08 0.04
N SER A 231 0.67 -7.15 0.80
CA SER A 231 1.94 -7.87 0.88
C SER A 231 2.30 -8.66 -0.40
N LEU A 232 1.38 -8.76 -1.37
CA LEU A 232 1.57 -9.46 -2.64
C LEU A 232 1.65 -8.53 -3.86
N GLY A 233 1.65 -7.21 -3.68
CA GLY A 233 1.74 -6.26 -4.80
C GLY A 233 0.47 -5.45 -5.11
N MET A 234 -0.64 -5.71 -4.41
CA MET A 234 -1.91 -5.02 -4.61
C MET A 234 -2.05 -3.77 -3.71
N GLY A 235 -3.03 -2.91 -3.99
CA GLY A 235 -3.45 -1.87 -3.04
C GLY A 235 -2.51 -0.67 -2.91
N GLY A 236 -1.49 -0.55 -3.75
CA GLY A 236 -0.63 0.63 -3.84
C GLY A 236 -1.37 1.86 -4.31
N MET A 237 -1.35 2.88 -3.48
CA MET A 237 -1.98 4.17 -3.71
C MET A 237 -1.04 5.32 -3.39
N LYS A 238 -1.28 6.47 -4.01
CA LYS A 238 -0.62 7.72 -3.66
C LYS A 238 -1.62 8.87 -3.68
N ILE A 239 -1.34 9.90 -2.88
CA ILE A 239 -2.07 11.16 -2.95
C ILE A 239 -1.44 11.98 -4.08
N GLU A 240 -2.26 12.46 -5.02
CA GLU A 240 -1.80 13.36 -6.08
C GLU A 240 -1.98 14.82 -5.63
N GLU A 241 -0.86 15.49 -5.37
CA GLU A 241 -0.87 16.94 -5.16
C GLU A 241 -1.18 17.62 -6.49
N ARG A 242 -2.37 18.21 -6.60
CA ARG A 242 -2.66 19.15 -7.68
C ARG A 242 -2.20 20.52 -7.23
N LYS A 243 -1.20 21.09 -7.91
CA LYS A 243 -0.94 22.52 -7.83
C LYS A 243 -2.22 23.24 -8.30
N ALA A 244 -2.73 24.12 -7.44
CA ALA A 244 -3.83 25.01 -7.77
C ALA A 244 -3.44 25.95 -8.92
#